data_AF-A0A453J3M6-F1
#
_entry.id   AF-A0A453J3M6-F1
#
_cell.length_a   1.000
_cell.length_b   1.000
_cell.length_c   1.000
_cell.angle_alpha   90.00
_cell.angle_beta   90.00
_cell.angle_gamma   90.00
#
_symmetry.space_group_name_H-M   'P 1'
#
loop_
_entity.id
_entity.type
_entity.pdbx_description
1 polymer ?
#
loop_
_entity_poly.entity_id
_entity_poly.type
_entity_poly.pdbx_seq_one_letter_code
_entity_poly.pdbx_strand_id
1 'polypeptide(L)'
;MEQSPTQSAESTGKENPEAPGWTRRLRIGRAPPDRGPCAGRVTHLEETIRRYADKQSDNVIKPKIGMSFDSFGEAYDFYNLYSWEVGFGIRYGKSRLNVERTKCLQEIVCGCSGKPEQQNSRSCRCECPAMTQEARERSP
;
A
#
# COMPACT_ATOMS: atom_id res chain seq x y z
N MET A 1 30.90 -18.93 35.10
CA MET A 1 30.56 -17.78 34.24
C MET A 1 29.81 -18.36 33.06
N GLU A 2 28.49 -18.28 33.13
CA GLU A 2 27.58 -18.73 32.08
C GLU A 2 27.80 -17.92 30.80
N GLN A 3 27.84 -18.61 29.66
CA GLN A 3 27.48 -18.05 28.37
C GLN A 3 26.20 -18.74 27.95
N SER A 4 25.09 -18.03 28.05
CA SER A 4 23.79 -18.45 27.52
C SER A 4 23.76 -18.28 26.00
N PRO A 5 23.32 -19.28 25.21
CA PRO A 5 22.92 -19.03 23.84
C PRO A 5 21.42 -18.68 23.79
N THR A 6 21.12 -17.44 23.42
CA THR A 6 19.78 -16.97 23.11
C THR A 6 19.29 -17.67 21.84
N GLN A 7 18.42 -18.66 21.97
CA GLN A 7 17.74 -19.27 20.83
C GLN A 7 16.61 -18.34 20.37
N SER A 8 16.78 -17.74 19.19
CA SER A 8 15.73 -17.02 18.48
C SER A 8 14.57 -17.97 18.18
N ALA A 9 13.38 -17.65 18.65
CA ALA A 9 12.16 -18.38 18.31
C ALA A 9 11.78 -18.06 16.85
N GLU A 10 12.14 -18.94 15.93
CA GLU A 10 11.55 -18.99 14.59
C GLU A 10 10.06 -19.34 14.73
N SER A 11 9.20 -18.34 14.57
CA SER A 11 7.77 -18.56 14.40
C SER A 11 7.54 -19.18 13.02
N THR A 12 7.57 -20.51 12.97
CA THR A 12 7.05 -21.28 11.84
C THR A 12 5.53 -21.21 11.88
N GLY A 13 4.98 -20.12 11.38
CA GLY A 13 3.56 -20.04 11.04
C GLY A 13 3.28 -21.08 9.96
N LYS A 14 2.76 -22.25 10.35
CA LYS A 14 2.27 -23.26 9.41
C LYS A 14 1.12 -22.64 8.62
N GLU A 15 1.38 -22.23 7.39
CA GLU A 15 0.33 -21.81 6.48
C GLU A 15 -0.64 -22.98 6.26
N ASN A 16 -1.91 -22.75 6.57
CA ASN A 16 -2.98 -23.71 6.35
C ASN A 16 -3.25 -23.84 4.84
N PRO A 17 -3.02 -25.01 4.22
CA PRO A 17 -3.22 -25.21 2.78
C PRO A 17 -4.69 -25.13 2.34
N GLU A 18 -5.64 -25.19 3.27
CA GLU A 18 -7.09 -25.11 2.99
C GLU A 18 -7.67 -23.70 3.10
N ALA A 19 -6.90 -22.72 3.59
CA ALA A 19 -7.35 -21.34 3.51
C ALA A 19 -7.41 -20.96 2.03
N PRO A 20 -8.59 -20.62 1.46
CA PRO A 20 -8.63 -20.17 0.09
C PRO A 20 -7.72 -18.95 0.01
N GLY A 21 -6.60 -19.12 -0.71
CA GLY A 21 -5.61 -18.07 -0.89
C GLY A 21 -6.34 -16.79 -1.23
N TRP A 22 -5.88 -15.67 -0.67
CA TRP A 22 -6.53 -14.37 -0.81
C TRP A 22 -6.98 -14.10 -2.26
N THR A 23 -6.27 -14.63 -3.27
CA THR A 23 -6.56 -14.68 -4.72
C THR A 23 -7.93 -15.19 -5.16
N ARG A 24 -8.65 -16.00 -4.38
CA ARG A 24 -9.90 -16.64 -4.84
C ARG A 24 -11.19 -15.90 -4.52
N ARG A 25 -11.15 -14.84 -3.70
CA ARG A 25 -12.35 -14.06 -3.35
C ARG A 25 -12.59 -12.94 -4.38
N LEU A 26 -13.28 -13.26 -5.47
CA LEU A 26 -13.80 -12.26 -6.41
C LEU A 26 -14.85 -11.39 -5.71
N ARG A 27 -14.72 -10.07 -5.82
CA ARG A 27 -15.77 -9.16 -5.35
C ARG A 27 -16.92 -9.19 -6.35
N ILE A 28 -18.09 -9.58 -5.85
CA ILE A 28 -19.36 -9.55 -6.57
C ILE A 28 -20.01 -8.19 -6.32
N GLY A 29 -20.57 -7.60 -7.38
CA GLY A 29 -21.24 -6.31 -7.32
C GLY A 29 -20.40 -5.14 -7.84
N ARG A 30 -21.08 -4.02 -8.07
CA ARG A 30 -20.50 -2.78 -8.55
C ARG A 30 -19.64 -2.15 -7.47
N ALA A 31 -18.42 -1.78 -7.83
CA ALA A 31 -17.57 -1.01 -6.95
C ALA A 31 -17.93 0.47 -7.11
N PRO A 32 -18.17 1.23 -6.02
CA PRO A 32 -18.56 2.64 -6.10
C PRO A 32 -17.48 3.42 -6.83
N PRO A 33 -17.76 4.27 -7.84
CA PRO A 33 -16.74 4.97 -8.62
C PRO A 33 -15.83 5.83 -7.75
N ASP A 34 -14.72 6.31 -8.33
CA ASP A 34 -13.86 7.28 -7.63
C ASP A 34 -14.70 8.51 -7.29
N ARG A 35 -14.49 9.04 -6.09
CA ARG A 35 -15.27 10.19 -5.62
C ARG A 35 -14.77 11.42 -6.39
N GLY A 36 -15.68 12.09 -7.08
CA GLY A 36 -15.37 13.33 -7.78
C GLY A 36 -15.14 14.50 -6.81
N PRO A 37 -14.48 15.58 -7.26
CA PRO A 37 -14.32 16.79 -6.46
C PRO A 37 -15.69 17.30 -5.96
N CYS A 38 -15.83 17.47 -4.65
CA CYS A 38 -17.05 17.99 -4.03
C CYS A 38 -16.73 19.31 -3.33
N ALA A 39 -17.46 20.38 -3.66
CA ALA A 39 -17.28 21.68 -3.02
C ALA A 39 -17.45 21.55 -1.49
N GLY A 40 -16.42 21.94 -0.73
CA GLY A 40 -16.39 21.88 0.73
C GLY A 40 -15.88 20.57 1.33
N ARG A 41 -15.70 19.50 0.54
CA ARG A 41 -14.96 18.32 0.98
C ARG A 41 -13.47 18.56 0.73
N VAL A 42 -12.66 18.30 1.74
CA VAL A 42 -11.20 18.31 1.62
C VAL A 42 -10.74 16.86 1.54
N THR A 43 -9.93 16.54 0.54
CA THR A 43 -9.40 15.18 0.41
C THR A 43 -8.30 14.94 1.45
N HIS A 44 -7.92 13.69 1.68
CA HIS A 44 -6.89 13.42 2.68
C HIS A 44 -5.51 13.96 2.26
N LEU A 45 -5.20 13.86 0.97
CA LEU A 45 -4.00 14.44 0.40
C LEU A 45 -3.98 15.97 0.57
N GLU A 46 -5.08 16.65 0.25
CA GLU A 46 -5.20 18.10 0.41
C GLU A 46 -5.02 18.53 1.86
N GLU A 47 -5.63 17.82 2.80
CA GLU A 47 -5.50 18.10 4.23
C GLU A 47 -4.03 17.99 4.68
N THR A 48 -3.32 16.99 4.18
CA THR A 48 -1.90 16.78 4.50
C THR A 48 -1.02 17.90 3.96
N ILE A 49 -1.25 18.35 2.72
CA ILE A 49 -0.52 19.47 2.12
C ILE A 49 -0.77 20.78 2.87
N ARG A 50 -2.01 21.04 3.30
CA ARG A 50 -2.32 22.24 4.10
C ARG A 50 -1.59 22.23 5.44
N ARG A 51 -1.61 21.09 6.14
CA ARG A 51 -0.89 20.91 7.41
C ARG A 51 0.62 21.10 7.25
N TYR A 52 1.18 20.69 6.11
CA TYR A 52 2.59 20.94 5.77
C TYR A 52 2.91 22.42 5.69
N ALA A 53 2.09 23.19 4.96
CA ALA A 53 2.28 24.61 4.79
C ALA A 53 2.18 25.37 6.14
N ASP A 54 1.27 24.95 7.01
CA ASP A 54 1.02 25.61 8.29
C ASP A 54 2.06 25.27 9.36
N LYS A 55 2.63 24.05 9.34
CA LYS A 55 3.59 23.57 10.34
C LYS A 55 4.73 22.82 9.67
N GLN A 56 5.88 23.48 9.57
CA GLN A 56 7.15 22.90 9.10
C GLN A 56 7.78 21.93 10.15
N SER A 57 7.00 21.04 10.76
CA SER A 57 7.52 20.06 11.72
C SER A 57 8.05 18.80 11.03
N ASP A 58 9.06 18.15 11.61
CA ASP A 58 9.69 16.93 11.07
C ASP A 58 8.69 15.76 10.89
N ASN A 59 8.61 15.26 9.65
CA ASN A 59 7.74 14.18 9.17
C ASN A 59 6.26 14.56 9.09
N VAL A 60 5.91 15.33 8.07
CA VAL A 60 4.54 15.81 7.87
C VAL A 60 3.64 14.71 7.33
N ILE A 61 4.16 13.82 6.49
CA ILE A 61 3.36 12.76 5.90
C ILE A 61 3.61 11.47 6.66
N LYS A 62 2.63 11.07 7.47
CA LYS A 62 2.66 9.81 8.21
C LYS A 62 1.48 8.95 7.80
N PRO A 63 1.68 7.94 6.94
CA PRO A 63 0.65 6.98 6.62
C PRO A 63 0.13 6.28 7.87
N LYS A 64 -1.19 6.10 7.94
CA LYS A 64 -1.90 5.40 9.01
C LYS A 64 -2.87 4.40 8.41
N ILE A 65 -3.05 3.28 9.10
CA ILE A 65 -4.05 2.29 8.72
C ILE A 65 -5.45 2.91 8.86
N GLY A 66 -6.33 2.62 7.91
CA GLY A 66 -7.72 3.08 7.92
C GLY A 66 -7.91 4.48 7.33
N MET A 67 -6.89 5.05 6.70
CA MET A 67 -7.06 6.25 5.89
C MET A 67 -7.94 5.97 4.69
N SER A 68 -8.78 6.95 4.33
CA SER A 68 -9.69 6.88 3.19
C SER A 68 -9.27 7.91 2.14
N PHE A 69 -9.18 7.45 0.90
CA PHE A 69 -8.91 8.29 -0.26
C PHE A 69 -10.09 8.28 -1.21
N ASP A 70 -10.25 9.35 -1.97
CA ASP A 70 -11.31 9.49 -2.97
C ASP A 70 -11.02 8.66 -4.23
N SER A 71 -9.74 8.32 -4.48
CA SER A 71 -9.30 7.44 -5.56
C SER A 71 -8.00 6.70 -5.24
N PHE A 72 -7.71 5.64 -6.02
CA PHE A 72 -6.39 4.99 -5.96
C PHE A 72 -5.24 5.91 -6.39
N GLY A 73 -5.51 6.88 -7.26
CA GLY A 73 -4.53 7.87 -7.70
C GLY A 73 -4.13 8.80 -6.56
N GLU A 74 -5.13 9.32 -5.82
CA GLU A 74 -4.88 10.15 -4.65
C GLU A 74 -4.07 9.40 -3.58
N ALA A 75 -4.40 8.13 -3.33
CA ALA A 75 -3.62 7.28 -2.43
C ALA A 75 -2.16 7.18 -2.92
N TYR A 76 -1.94 6.93 -4.22
CA TYR A 76 -0.59 6.87 -4.78
C TYR A 76 0.19 8.18 -4.59
N ASP A 77 -0.43 9.33 -4.84
CA ASP A 77 0.21 10.63 -4.67
C ASP A 77 0.59 10.89 -3.20
N PHE A 78 -0.29 10.53 -2.27
CA PHE A 78 -0.02 10.59 -0.84
C PHE A 78 1.19 9.71 -0.45
N TYR A 79 1.21 8.44 -0.88
CA TYR A 79 2.33 7.54 -0.58
C TYR A 79 3.61 7.95 -1.32
N ASN A 80 3.50 8.59 -2.48
CA ASN A 80 4.64 9.11 -3.22
C ASN A 80 5.31 10.25 -2.44
N LEU A 81 4.53 11.20 -1.91
CA LEU A 81 5.06 12.26 -1.06
C LEU A 81 5.71 11.69 0.22
N TYR A 82 5.08 10.72 0.88
CA TYR A 82 5.69 10.01 2.00
C TYR A 82 7.01 9.35 1.62
N SER A 83 7.04 8.63 0.49
CA SER A 83 8.25 7.95 0.04
C SER A 83 9.39 8.92 -0.28
N TRP A 84 9.05 10.12 -0.74
CA TRP A 84 10.02 11.18 -1.00
C TRP A 84 10.60 11.75 0.30
N GLU A 85 9.77 11.95 1.31
CA GLU A 85 10.19 12.40 2.65
C GLU A 85 11.11 11.37 3.33
N VAL A 86 10.85 10.07 3.14
CA VAL A 86 11.68 8.99 3.72
C VAL A 86 12.88 8.61 2.86
N GLY A 87 12.86 8.90 1.55
CA GLY A 87 13.99 8.65 0.63
C GLY A 87 13.95 7.29 -0.09
N PHE A 88 12.78 6.80 -0.48
CA PHE A 88 12.63 5.62 -1.34
C PHE A 88 11.63 5.87 -2.47
N GLY A 89 11.69 5.06 -3.53
CA GLY A 89 10.71 5.12 -4.62
C GLY A 89 9.59 4.10 -4.42
N ILE A 90 8.40 4.37 -4.96
CA ILE A 90 7.26 3.44 -4.96
C ILE A 90 6.79 3.10 -6.37
N ARG A 91 6.09 1.97 -6.52
CA ARG A 91 5.45 1.53 -7.78
C ARG A 91 4.12 0.85 -7.50
N TYR A 92 3.28 0.74 -8.53
CA TYR A 92 2.11 -0.11 -8.48
C TYR A 92 2.51 -1.58 -8.44
N GLY A 93 2.01 -2.30 -7.44
CA GLY A 93 2.10 -3.75 -7.31
C GLY A 93 0.92 -4.44 -7.98
N LYS A 94 0.49 -5.57 -7.40
CA LYS A 94 -0.66 -6.32 -7.93
C LYS A 94 -1.93 -5.48 -7.80
N SER A 95 -2.84 -5.69 -8.75
CA SER A 95 -4.18 -5.13 -8.69
C SER A 95 -5.21 -6.24 -8.81
N ARG A 96 -6.43 -5.96 -8.35
CA ARG A 96 -7.56 -6.88 -8.54
C ARG A 96 -8.76 -6.16 -9.06
N LEU A 97 -9.42 -6.81 -9.99
CA LEU A 97 -10.67 -6.34 -10.57
C LEU A 97 -11.85 -7.08 -9.94
N ASN A 98 -13.00 -6.42 -9.89
CA ASN A 98 -14.28 -7.07 -9.60
C ASN A 98 -14.84 -7.76 -10.87
N VAL A 99 -16.02 -8.36 -10.75
CA VAL A 99 -16.73 -8.99 -11.88
C VAL A 99 -17.04 -8.01 -13.02
N GLU A 100 -17.23 -6.73 -12.72
CA GLU A 100 -17.44 -5.66 -13.69
C GLU A 100 -16.12 -5.06 -14.25
N ARG A 101 -14.98 -5.73 -14.06
CA ARG A 101 -13.64 -5.29 -14.49
C ARG A 101 -13.17 -3.94 -13.91
N THR A 102 -13.80 -3.49 -12.83
CA THR A 102 -13.42 -2.30 -12.07
C THR A 102 -12.39 -2.66 -11.01
N LYS A 103 -11.32 -1.86 -10.90
CA LYS A 103 -10.30 -2.08 -9.87
C LYS A 103 -10.90 -1.93 -8.49
N CYS A 104 -10.74 -2.96 -7.68
CA CYS A 104 -11.24 -3.01 -6.31
C CYS A 104 -10.12 -3.06 -5.27
N LEU A 105 -8.90 -3.43 -5.69
CA LEU A 105 -7.71 -3.45 -4.86
C LEU A 105 -6.50 -3.03 -5.69
N GLN A 106 -5.63 -2.24 -5.07
CA GLN A 106 -4.36 -1.82 -5.64
C GLN A 106 -3.27 -1.90 -4.57
N GLU A 107 -2.21 -2.65 -4.84
CA GLU A 107 -1.00 -2.59 -4.02
C GLU A 107 -0.11 -1.42 -4.48
N ILE A 108 0.52 -0.77 -3.51
CA ILE A 108 1.62 0.16 -3.68
C ILE A 108 2.83 -0.47 -2.99
N VAL A 109 3.91 -0.68 -3.74
CA VAL A 109 5.09 -1.42 -3.29
C VAL A 109 6.34 -0.56 -3.38
N CYS A 110 7.37 -0.92 -2.61
CA CYS A 110 8.70 -0.33 -2.76
C CYS A 110 9.25 -0.53 -4.18
N GLY A 111 10.00 0.45 -4.67
CA GLY A 111 10.75 0.40 -5.94
C GLY A 111 11.85 -0.67 -5.95
N CYS A 112 12.21 -1.20 -4.79
CA CYS A 112 13.12 -2.34 -4.67
C CYS A 112 12.38 -3.68 -4.45
N SER A 113 11.06 -3.69 -4.49
CA SER A 113 10.27 -4.90 -4.29
C SER A 113 10.38 -5.88 -5.47
N GLY A 114 10.28 -7.17 -5.15
CA GLY A 114 10.35 -8.28 -6.09
C GLY A 114 11.76 -8.70 -6.47
N LYS A 115 11.84 -9.62 -7.42
CA LYS A 115 13.11 -10.08 -8.02
C LYS A 115 13.34 -9.38 -9.37
N PRO A 116 14.60 -9.22 -9.79
CA PRO A 116 14.89 -8.85 -11.17
C PRO A 116 14.22 -9.85 -12.13
N GLU A 117 13.65 -9.32 -13.22
CA GLU A 117 12.96 -10.15 -14.22
C GLU A 117 13.94 -10.97 -15.05
N GLN A 118 15.14 -10.43 -15.29
CA GLN A 118 16.25 -11.11 -15.93
C GLN A 118 17.40 -11.27 -14.95
N GLN A 119 18.02 -12.45 -14.96
CA GLN A 119 19.26 -12.69 -14.20
C GLN A 119 20.34 -11.71 -14.66
N ASN A 120 21.17 -11.25 -13.72
CA ASN A 120 22.27 -10.30 -13.96
C ASN A 120 21.85 -8.95 -14.56
N SER A 121 20.57 -8.57 -14.43
CA SER A 121 20.13 -7.21 -14.79
C SER A 121 20.59 -6.17 -13.77
N ARG A 122 20.81 -4.93 -14.24
CA ARG A 122 21.09 -3.75 -13.37
C ARG A 122 19.81 -3.25 -12.67
N SER A 123 19.13 -4.15 -11.97
CA SER A 123 17.87 -3.89 -11.27
C SER A 123 18.10 -3.52 -9.81
N CYS A 124 17.37 -2.54 -9.29
CA CYS A 124 17.34 -2.22 -7.86
C CYS A 124 16.42 -3.15 -7.04
N ARG A 125 15.79 -4.15 -7.67
CA ARG A 125 14.91 -5.10 -6.98
C ARG A 125 15.72 -6.07 -6.11
N CYS A 126 15.51 -5.98 -4.81
CA CYS A 126 16.20 -6.76 -3.76
C CYS A 126 15.22 -7.51 -2.86
N GLU A 127 14.04 -7.87 -3.36
CA GLU A 127 13.00 -8.61 -2.61
C GLU A 127 12.44 -7.84 -1.41
N CYS A 128 12.46 -6.50 -1.46
CA CYS A 128 11.91 -5.67 -0.39
C CYS A 128 10.42 -5.99 -0.13
N PRO A 129 10.03 -6.35 1.11
CA PRO A 129 8.66 -6.74 1.46
C PRO A 129 7.74 -5.53 1.72
N ALA A 130 8.28 -4.30 1.73
CA ALA A 130 7.50 -3.11 2.04
C ALA A 130 6.39 -2.87 1.00
N MET A 131 5.15 -2.91 1.48
CA MET A 131 3.95 -2.70 0.68
C MET A 131 2.82 -2.08 1.50
N THR A 132 1.89 -1.46 0.80
CA THR A 132 0.59 -1.03 1.32
C THR A 132 -0.49 -1.41 0.31
N GLN A 133 -1.70 -1.66 0.79
CA GLN A 133 -2.80 -2.14 -0.03
C GLN A 133 -4.03 -1.27 0.16
N GLU A 134 -4.45 -0.68 -0.95
CA GLU A 134 -5.67 0.11 -1.03
C GLU A 134 -6.82 -0.79 -1.48
N ALA A 135 -7.93 -0.75 -0.76
CA ALA A 135 -9.13 -1.49 -1.10
C ALA A 135 -10.30 -0.52 -1.21
N ARG A 136 -11.03 -0.60 -2.33
CA ARG A 136 -12.27 0.15 -2.47
C ARG A 136 -13.29 -0.35 -1.45
N GLU A 137 -14.03 0.55 -0.81
CA GLU A 137 -15.12 0.19 0.08
C GLU A 137 -16.17 -0.65 -0.67
N ARG A 138 -16.81 -1.59 0.03
CA ARG A 138 -17.95 -2.31 -0.53
C ARG A 138 -19.15 -1.37 -0.47
N SER A 139 -19.88 -1.22 -1.57
CA SER A 139 -21.23 -0.66 -1.48
C SER A 139 -22.05 -1.59 -0.56
N PRO A 140 -22.84 -1.01 0.37
CA PRO A 140 -23.74 -1.79 1.21
C PRO A 140 -24.78 -2.56 0.38
#